data_AF-A0A1Q7FCQ1-F1
#
_entry.id   AF-A0A1Q7FCQ1-F1
#
_cell.length_a   1.000
_cell.length_b   1.000
_cell.length_c   1.000
_cell.angle_alpha   90.00
_cell.angle_beta   90.00
_cell.angle_gamma   90.00
#
_symmetry.space_group_name_H-M   'P 1'
#
loop_
_entity.id
_entity.type
_entity.pdbx_description
1 polymer ?
#
loop_
_entity_poly.entity_id
_entity_poly.type
_entity_poly.pdbx_seq_one_letter_code
_entity_poly.pdbx_strand_id
1 'polypeptide(L)'
;MEDKCMNLAEPEIDRVMTAKTCGCKERGKRVTYAYIQASHSLCLDKKDILAAEIEASERLLNYVVDSNDKTAVVKELAELRMALDLMT
;
A
#
# COMPACT_ATOMS: atom_id res chain seq x y z
N MET A 1 32.13 21.67 4.48
CA MET A 1 30.91 21.25 3.75
C MET A 1 30.67 19.83 4.18
N GLU A 2 29.69 19.62 5.05
CA GLU A 2 29.37 18.29 5.57
C GLU A 2 28.45 17.60 4.57
N ASP A 3 28.92 16.51 3.98
CA ASP A 3 28.07 15.59 3.23
C ASP A 3 27.08 14.94 4.20
N LYS A 4 25.85 15.48 4.18
CA LYS A 4 24.74 14.96 4.95
C LYS A 4 24.36 13.60 4.34
N CYS A 5 24.94 12.54 4.87
CA CYS A 5 24.60 11.17 4.52
C CYS A 5 23.08 10.97 4.71
N MET A 6 22.35 10.83 3.62
CA MET A 6 20.94 10.43 3.65
C MET A 6 20.90 8.99 4.14
N ASN A 7 20.57 8.80 5.41
CA ASN A 7 20.27 7.48 5.97
C ASN A 7 18.99 6.93 5.31
N LEU A 8 19.11 6.35 4.11
CA LEU A 8 18.08 5.49 3.53
C LEU A 8 18.20 4.14 4.23
N ALA A 9 17.56 4.03 5.39
CA ALA A 9 17.58 2.84 6.25
C ALA A 9 16.68 1.69 5.74
N GLU A 10 16.11 1.81 4.54
CA GLU A 10 15.33 0.74 3.91
C GLU A 10 15.94 0.45 2.55
N PRO A 11 16.24 -0.82 2.21
CA PRO A 11 16.65 -1.17 0.85
C PRO A 11 15.61 -0.64 -0.13
N GLU A 12 16.06 -0.18 -1.30
CA GLU A 12 15.19 0.04 -2.46
C GLU A 12 14.62 -1.32 -2.88
N ILE A 13 13.67 -1.82 -2.10
CA ILE A 13 12.75 -2.87 -2.53
C ILE A 13 12.09 -2.26 -3.76
N ASP A 14 12.10 -2.95 -4.91
CA ASP A 14 11.40 -2.54 -6.12
C ASP A 14 9.90 -2.47 -5.82
N ARG A 15 9.47 -1.34 -5.28
CA ARG A 15 8.09 -1.14 -4.84
C ARG A 15 7.26 -0.88 -6.07
N VAL A 16 6.23 -1.68 -6.25
CA VAL A 16 5.31 -1.54 -7.38
C VAL A 16 4.32 -0.39 -7.13
N MET A 17 3.82 -0.29 -5.88
CA MET A 17 2.77 0.66 -5.49
C MET A 17 3.04 1.30 -4.13
N THR A 18 2.41 2.46 -3.91
CA THR A 18 2.23 3.09 -2.61
C THR A 18 0.76 3.02 -2.20
N ALA A 19 0.50 2.88 -0.89
CA ALA A 19 -0.84 2.92 -0.31
C ALA A 19 -0.97 4.13 0.63
N LYS A 20 -2.15 4.76 0.63
CA LYS A 20 -2.49 5.85 1.57
C LYS A 20 -3.92 5.72 2.06
N THR A 21 -4.18 6.07 3.32
CA THR A 21 -5.54 6.28 3.80
C THR A 21 -6.08 7.62 3.29
N CYS A 22 -7.31 7.64 2.82
CA CYS A 22 -8.02 8.83 2.41
C CYS A 22 -9.48 8.80 2.86
N GLY A 23 -10.17 9.93 2.73
CA GLY A 23 -11.57 10.09 3.11
C GLY A 23 -11.77 10.95 4.36
N CYS A 24 -12.95 11.54 4.45
CA CYS A 24 -13.41 12.36 5.58
C CYS A 24 -14.34 11.54 6.48
N LYS A 25 -14.49 11.95 7.75
CA LYS A 25 -15.27 11.24 8.78
C LYS A 25 -16.68 10.82 8.33
N GLU A 26 -17.32 11.59 7.46
CA GLU A 26 -18.69 11.32 6.98
C GLU A 26 -18.80 10.21 5.92
N ARG A 27 -17.73 9.96 5.14
CA ARG A 27 -17.75 8.97 4.04
C ARG A 27 -16.97 7.69 4.36
N GLY A 28 -16.44 7.59 5.57
CA GLY A 28 -15.55 6.51 6.00
C GLY A 28 -14.13 6.65 5.42
N LYS A 29 -13.16 6.06 6.12
CA LYS A 29 -11.78 5.95 5.66
C LYS A 29 -11.65 4.79 4.67
N ARG A 30 -10.80 4.97 3.66
CA ARG A 30 -10.48 3.99 2.62
C ARG A 30 -8.98 3.98 2.36
N VAL A 31 -8.47 2.88 1.81
CA VAL A 31 -7.11 2.82 1.28
C VAL A 31 -7.16 3.13 -0.21
N THR A 32 -6.14 3.84 -0.70
CA THR A 32 -5.97 4.16 -2.12
C THR A 32 -4.56 3.84 -2.54
N TYR A 33 -4.42 3.38 -3.78
CA TYR A 33 -3.17 2.91 -4.35
C TYR A 33 -2.72 3.81 -5.50
N ALA A 34 -1.40 3.94 -5.64
CA ALA A 34 -0.80 4.55 -6.81
C ALA A 34 0.45 3.78 -7.21
N TYR A 35 0.62 3.54 -8.50
CA TYR A 35 1.85 2.98 -9.04
C TYR A 35 3.02 3.94 -8.82
N ILE A 36 4.17 3.39 -8.44
CA ILE A 36 5.40 4.18 -8.29
C ILE A 36 6.00 4.51 -9.66
N GLN A 37 5.89 3.59 -10.62
CA GLN A 37 6.21 3.82 -12.01
C GLN A 37 4.98 3.60 -12.88
N ALA A 38 4.67 4.55 -13.78
CA ALA A 38 3.50 4.47 -14.65
C ALA A 38 3.50 3.22 -15.55
N SER A 39 4.69 2.76 -15.97
CA SER A 39 4.89 1.54 -16.77
C SER A 39 4.35 0.28 -16.09
N HIS A 40 4.34 0.21 -14.76
CA HIS A 40 3.83 -0.94 -14.02
C HIS A 40 2.35 -1.22 -14.30
N SER A 41 1.56 -0.19 -14.62
CA SER A 41 0.14 -0.36 -14.99
C SER A 41 -0.07 -1.21 -16.26
N LEU A 42 0.96 -1.37 -17.10
CA LEU A 42 0.87 -2.07 -18.38
C LEU A 42 1.38 -3.52 -18.32
N CYS A 43 2.13 -3.89 -17.28
CA CYS A 43 2.84 -5.18 -17.23
C CYS A 43 2.36 -6.13 -16.12
N LEU A 44 1.43 -5.70 -15.28
CA LEU A 44 0.96 -6.49 -14.14
C LEU A 44 -0.40 -7.09 -14.44
N ASP A 45 -0.54 -8.38 -14.17
CA ASP A 45 -1.85 -9.01 -14.17
C ASP A 45 -2.62 -8.68 -12.87
N LYS A 46 -3.88 -9.11 -12.81
CA LYS A 46 -4.74 -8.82 -11.64
C LYS A 46 -4.22 -9.45 -10.35
N LYS A 47 -3.57 -10.60 -10.42
CA LYS A 47 -2.99 -11.29 -9.26
C LYS A 47 -1.79 -10.52 -8.74
N ASP A 48 -0.93 -10.06 -9.65
CA ASP A 48 0.22 -9.22 -9.33
C ASP A 48 -0.21 -7.88 -8.70
N ILE A 49 -1.28 -7.27 -9.21
CA ILE A 49 -1.87 -6.05 -8.65
C ILE A 49 -2.33 -6.29 -7.21
N LEU A 50 -3.10 -7.34 -6.94
CA LEU A 50 -3.56 -7.66 -5.59
C LEU A 50 -2.41 -7.93 -4.63
N ALA A 51 -1.37 -8.66 -5.07
CA ALA A 51 -0.18 -8.91 -4.27
C ALA A 51 0.55 -7.60 -3.92
N ALA A 52 0.69 -6.68 -4.89
CA ALA A 52 1.30 -5.38 -4.68
C ALA A 52 0.48 -4.47 -3.73
N GLU A 53 -0.85 -4.50 -3.82
CA GLU A 53 -1.74 -3.77 -2.93
C GLU A 53 -1.68 -4.30 -1.49
N ILE A 54 -1.57 -5.64 -1.31
CA ILE A 54 -1.34 -6.26 0.00
C ILE A 54 -0.01 -5.78 0.60
N GLU A 55 1.09 -5.88 -0.14
CA GLU A 55 2.42 -5.45 0.32
C GLU A 55 2.44 -3.94 0.65
N ALA A 56 1.78 -3.11 -0.16
CA ALA A 56 1.65 -1.68 0.10
C ALA A 56 0.82 -1.39 1.35
N SER A 57 -0.25 -2.16 1.59
CA SER A 57 -1.13 -2.01 2.77
C SER A 57 -0.47 -2.49 4.05
N GLU A 58 0.29 -3.59 4.02
CA GLU A 58 1.09 -4.06 5.15
C GLU A 58 2.15 -3.02 5.55
N ARG A 59 2.81 -2.40 4.57
CA ARG A 59 3.72 -1.28 4.82
C ARG A 59 2.99 -0.09 5.42
N LEU A 60 1.86 0.32 4.86
CA LEU A 60 1.06 1.43 5.39
C LEU A 60 0.69 1.18 6.86
N LEU A 61 0.31 -0.04 7.22
CA LEU A 61 -0.04 -0.41 8.59
C LEU A 61 1.07 -0.13 9.61
N ASN A 62 2.34 -0.24 9.20
CA ASN A 62 3.49 0.05 10.05
C ASN A 62 3.64 1.54 10.38
N TYR A 63 3.12 2.45 9.55
CA TYR A 63 3.27 3.90 9.72
C TYR A 63 2.00 4.61 10.19
N VAL A 64 0.82 3.98 10.09
CA VAL A 64 -0.43 4.60 10.52
C VAL A 64 -0.51 4.67 12.04
N VAL A 65 -0.81 5.87 12.56
CA VAL A 65 -1.00 6.10 14.00
C VAL A 65 -2.49 6.17 14.37
N ASP A 66 -3.31 6.82 13.54
CA ASP A 66 -4.75 7.00 13.79
C ASP A 66 -5.51 5.66 13.78
N SER A 67 -6.39 5.46 14.78
CA SER A 67 -7.11 4.20 14.94
C SER A 67 -8.10 3.93 13.80
N ASN A 68 -8.74 4.96 13.25
CA ASN A 68 -9.69 4.78 12.14
C ASN A 68 -8.96 4.40 10.87
N ASP A 69 -7.80 5.01 10.64
CA ASP A 69 -6.92 4.63 9.54
C ASP A 69 -6.42 3.19 9.70
N LYS A 70 -6.02 2.76 10.91
CA LYS A 70 -5.64 1.36 11.16
C LYS A 70 -6.79 0.39 10.85
N THR A 71 -8.00 0.70 11.32
CA THR A 71 -9.18 -0.12 11.04
C THR A 71 -9.47 -0.21 9.55
N ALA A 72 -9.34 0.90 8.80
CA ALA A 72 -9.50 0.90 7.36
C ALA A 72 -8.47 0.01 6.66
N VAL A 73 -7.19 0.11 7.05
CA VAL A 73 -6.12 -0.71 6.46
C VAL A 73 -6.27 -2.19 6.78
N VAL A 74 -6.65 -2.55 8.00
CA VAL A 74 -6.89 -3.96 8.38
C VAL A 74 -8.06 -4.55 7.60
N LYS A 75 -9.14 -3.78 7.46
CA LYS A 75 -10.30 -4.19 6.66
C LYS A 75 -9.92 -4.41 5.20
N GLU A 76 -9.20 -3.46 4.61
CA GLU A 76 -8.71 -3.56 3.24
C GLU A 76 -7.84 -4.80 3.02
N LEU A 77 -6.89 -5.06 3.94
CA LEU A 77 -6.05 -6.26 3.88
C LEU A 77 -6.84 -7.56 3.87
N ALA A 78 -7.92 -7.64 4.67
CA ALA A 78 -8.79 -8.80 4.66
C ALA A 78 -9.52 -8.96 3.31
N GLU A 79 -10.03 -7.87 2.76
CA GLU A 79 -10.72 -7.87 1.46
C GLU A 79 -9.78 -8.26 0.30
N LEU A 80 -8.56 -7.72 0.27
CA LEU A 80 -7.55 -8.06 -0.73
C LEU A 80 -7.12 -9.52 -0.65
N ARG A 81 -6.88 -10.05 0.55
CA ARG A 81 -6.51 -11.46 0.74
C ARG A 81 -7.63 -12.39 0.30
N MET A 82 -8.88 -12.10 0.66
CA MET A 82 -10.04 -12.87 0.17
C MET A 82 -10.17 -12.82 -1.35
N ALA A 83 -9.94 -11.66 -1.98
CA ALA A 83 -9.97 -11.52 -3.43
C ALA A 83 -8.86 -12.34 -4.11
N LEU A 84 -7.66 -12.34 -3.54
CA LEU A 84 -6.53 -13.12 -4.03
C LEU A 84 -6.79 -14.63 -3.90
N ASP A 85 -7.32 -15.08 -2.76
CA ASP A 85 -7.67 -16.48 -2.51
C ASP A 85 -8.73 -16.98 -3.50
N LEU A 86 -9.69 -16.14 -3.90
CA LEU A 86 -10.70 -16.51 -4.91
C LEU A 86 -10.11 -16.69 -6.32
N MET A 87 -8.90 -16.18 -6.56
CA MET A 87 -8.18 -16.30 -7.83
C MET A 87 -7.18 -17.48 -7.86
N THR A 88 -7.05 -18.23 -6.76
CA THR A 88 -6.15 -19.39 -6.61
C THR A 88 -6.92 -20.68 -6.42
#